data_AF-A0A6J5DWS3-F1
#
_entry.id   AF-A0A6J5DWS3-F1
#
_cell.length_a   1.000
_cell.length_b   1.000
_cell.length_c   1.000
_cell.angle_alpha   90.00
_cell.angle_beta   90.00
_cell.angle_gamma   90.00
#
_symmetry.space_group_name_H-M   'P 1'
#
loop_
_entity.id
_entity.type
_entity.pdbx_description
1 polymer ?
#
loop_
_entity_poly.entity_id
_entity_poly.type
_entity_poly.pdbx_seq_one_letter_code
_entity_poly.pdbx_strand_id
1 'polypeptide(L)' 'MQSPLKFSNIPGITFDLDTDEDGAVRVMVCGSDYDAVLASALDVKNVLPVEQCPEVGKVRQDVSNGSWCACVRTRRTS' A
#
# COMPACT_ATOMS: atom_id res chain seq x y z
N MET A 1 -8.98 19.76 -2.45
CA MET A 1 -8.37 19.18 -3.66
C MET A 1 -7.32 18.19 -3.18
N GLN A 2 -7.64 16.91 -3.14
CA GLN A 2 -6.74 15.88 -2.62
C GLN A 2 -5.75 15.55 -3.75
N SER A 3 -4.47 15.88 -3.57
CA SER A 3 -3.41 15.59 -4.54
C SER A 3 -3.38 14.07 -4.79
N PRO A 4 -3.27 13.59 -6.03
CA PRO A 4 -3.10 12.17 -6.27
C PRO A 4 -1.77 11.74 -5.63
N LEU A 5 -1.86 10.82 -4.67
CA LEU A 5 -0.69 10.19 -4.06
C LEU A 5 0.12 9.56 -5.19
N LYS A 6 1.33 10.07 -5.39
CA LYS A 6 2.17 9.70 -6.53
C LYS A 6 3.14 8.64 -6.04
N PHE A 7 2.84 7.38 -6.34
CA PHE A 7 3.71 6.26 -6.01
C PHE A 7 4.73 6.04 -7.13
N SER A 8 5.88 5.47 -6.78
CA SER A 8 6.83 4.98 -7.77
C SER A 8 6.14 3.91 -8.63
N ASN A 9 5.97 4.18 -9.92
CA ASN A 9 5.26 3.27 -10.83
C ASN A 9 6.19 2.10 -11.19
N ILE A 10 6.27 1.11 -10.30
CA ILE A 10 7.11 -0.07 -10.51
C ILE A 10 6.40 -0.99 -11.53
N PRO A 11 7.05 -1.33 -12.66
CA PRO A 11 6.44 -2.19 -13.67
C PRO A 11 6.11 -3.56 -13.07
N GLY A 12 4.88 -4.01 -13.26
CA GLY A 12 4.39 -5.28 -12.70
C GLY A 12 3.83 -5.19 -11.28
N ILE A 13 3.76 -3.98 -10.71
CA ILE A 13 3.06 -3.71 -9.45
C ILE A 13 1.72 -3.03 -9.72
N THR A 14 0.66 -3.52 -9.09
CA THR A 14 -0.67 -2.93 -9.04
C THR A 14 -0.92 -2.32 -7.67
N PHE A 15 -1.59 -1.17 -7.66
CA PHE A 15 -1.95 -0.45 -6.45
C PHE A 15 -3.47 -0.31 -6.40
N ASP A 16 -4.07 -0.75 -5.29
CA ASP A 16 -5.48 -0.61 -5.02
C ASP A 16 -5.65 0.26 -3.77
N LEU A 17 -6.30 1.42 -3.91
CA LEU A 17 -6.51 2.36 -2.82
C LEU A 17 -7.95 2.29 -2.36
N ASP A 18 -8.13 1.95 -1.09
CA ASP A 18 -9.40 1.83 -0.40
C ASP A 18 -9.40 2.81 0.79
N THR A 19 -10.51 3.48 1.04
CA THR A 19 -10.64 4.39 2.18
C THR A 19 -11.87 3.97 2.96
N ASP A 20 -11.67 3.61 4.22
CA ASP A 20 -12.72 3.15 5.12
C ASP A 20 -13.71 4.29 5.45
N GLU A 21 -14.91 3.99 5.94
CA GLU A 21 -15.93 5.01 6.28
C GLU A 21 -15.44 6.02 7.34
N ASP A 22 -14.46 5.61 8.16
CA ASP A 22 -13.76 6.44 9.14
C ASP A 22 -12.65 7.33 8.54
N GLY A 23 -12.41 7.29 7.22
CA GLY A 23 -11.35 8.05 6.54
C GLY A 23 -9.96 7.43 6.63
N ALA A 24 -9.83 6.20 7.14
CA ALA A 24 -8.56 5.47 7.17
C ALA A 24 -8.20 4.97 5.76
N VAL A 25 -7.02 5.36 5.27
CA VAL A 25 -6.53 4.99 3.94
C VAL A 25 -5.83 3.64 4.02
N ARG A 26 -6.24 2.73 3.14
CA ARG A 26 -5.63 1.43 2.91
C ARG A 26 -5.15 1.37 1.47
N VAL A 27 -3.91 0.96 1.28
CA VAL A 27 -3.31 0.75 -0.04
C VAL A 27 -2.84 -0.69 -0.12
N MET A 28 -3.47 -1.47 -0.99
CA MET A 28 -3.00 -2.79 -1.36
C MET A 28 -2.02 -2.68 -2.50
N VAL A 29 -0.85 -3.30 -2.34
CA VAL A 29 0.22 -3.31 -3.32
C VAL A 29 0.45 -4.75 -3.71
N CYS A 30 0.16 -5.11 -4.94
CA CYS A 30 0.31 -6.48 -5.43
C CYS A 30 1.26 -6.53 -6.63
N GLY A 31 1.98 -7.64 -6.81
CA GLY A 31 2.86 -7.81 -7.96
C GLY A 31 3.61 -9.13 -7.95
N SER A 32 4.31 -9.44 -9.03
CA SER A 32 4.95 -10.75 -9.19
C SER A 32 6.25 -10.93 -8.38
N ASP A 33 6.84 -9.83 -7.90
CA ASP A 33 8.12 -9.84 -7.20
C ASP A 33 7.97 -9.35 -5.75
N TYR A 34 8.48 -10.14 -4.80
CA TYR A 34 8.35 -9.87 -3.37
C TYR A 34 9.05 -8.57 -2.96
N ASP A 35 10.29 -8.38 -3.40
CA ASP A 35 11.12 -7.25 -3.03
C ASP A 35 10.55 -5.96 -3.63
N ALA A 36 10.06 -6.00 -4.86
CA ALA A 36 9.38 -4.89 -5.51
C ALA A 36 8.09 -4.49 -4.78
N VAL A 37 7.28 -5.47 -4.34
CA VAL A 37 6.05 -5.22 -3.57
C VAL A 37 6.38 -4.61 -2.21
N LEU A 38 7.38 -5.14 -1.51
CA LEU A 38 7.81 -4.60 -0.22
C LEU A 38 8.37 -3.18 -0.35
N ALA A 39 9.24 -2.93 -1.32
CA ALA A 39 9.81 -1.62 -1.58
C ALA A 39 8.71 -0.59 -1.92
N SER A 40 7.75 -0.98 -2.76
CA SER A 40 6.59 -0.16 -3.09
C SER A 40 5.71 0.14 -1.88
N ALA A 41 5.46 -0.85 -1.02
CA ALA A 41 4.69 -0.65 0.20
C ALA A 41 5.40 0.29 1.19
N LEU A 42 6.73 0.22 1.28
CA LEU A 42 7.53 1.16 2.07
C LEU A 42 7.50 2.57 1.48
N ASP A 43 7.54 2.71 0.15
CA ASP A 43 7.38 3.99 -0.55
C ASP A 43 6.03 4.62 -0.23
N VAL A 44 4.95 3.85 -0.35
CA VAL A 44 3.58 4.26 0.02
C VAL A 44 3.53 4.74 1.47
N LYS A 45 4.14 4.00 2.41
CA LYS A 45 4.22 4.41 3.82
C LYS A 45 4.94 5.74 3.99
N ASN A 46 6.02 6.00 3.25
CA ASN A 46 6.78 7.24 3.34
C ASN A 46 6.05 8.43 2.70
N VAL A 47 5.19 8.19 1.71
CA VAL A 47 4.38 9.22 1.06
C VAL A 47 3.18 9.62 1.92
N LEU A 48 2.64 8.70 2.73
CA LEU A 48 1.50 8.97 3.60
C LEU A 48 1.88 9.86 4.79
N PRO A 49 1.00 10.77 5.26
CA PRO A 49 1.33 11.68 6.35
C PRO A 49 1.62 10.92 7.63
N VAL A 50 2.68 11.30 8.34
CA VAL A 50 3.10 10.68 9.61
C VAL A 50 1.99 10.73 10.67
N GLU A 51 1.17 11.79 10.66
CA GLU A 51 0.01 11.93 11.55
C GLU A 51 -1.00 10.79 11.41
N GLN A 52 -1.10 10.21 10.20
CA GLN A 52 -1.95 9.04 9.96
C GLN A 52 -1.27 7.72 10.34
N CYS A 53 -0.05 7.75 10.89
CA CYS A 53 0.73 6.59 11.34
C CYS A 53 0.64 5.39 10.37
N PRO A 54 1.10 5.53 9.11
CA PRO A 54 1.03 4.46 8.12
C PRO A 54 1.87 3.25 8.54
N GLU A 55 1.25 2.07 8.52
CA GLU A 55 1.89 0.78 8.82
C GLU A 55 1.87 -0.11 7.58
N VAL A 56 3.04 -0.67 7.23
CA VAL A 56 3.16 -1.72 6.22
C VAL A 56 2.89 -3.06 6.89
N GLY A 57 1.80 -3.70 6.49
CA GLY A 57 1.46 -5.05 6.89
C GLY A 57 2.38 -6.09 6.25
N LYS A 58 2.27 -7.34 6.73
CA LYS A 58 3.07 -8.46 6.22
C LYS A 58 2.73 -8.74 4.77
N VAL A 59 3.77 -8.81 3.92
CA VAL A 59 3.65 -9.27 2.54
C VAL A 59 3.22 -10.74 2.54
N ARG A 60 2.17 -11.07 1.78
CA ARG A 60 1.64 -12.42 1.61
C ARG A 60 1.70 -12.81 0.15
N GLN A 61 1.97 -14.08 -0.13
CA GLN A 61 1.81 -14.62 -1.47
C GLN A 61 0.34 -15.01 -1.68
N ASP A 62 -0.26 -14.50 -2.73
CA ASP A 62 -1.52 -15.00 -3.26
C ASP A 62 -1.25 -16.34 -3.95
N VAL A 63 -1.86 -17.39 -3.42
CA VAL A 63 -1.63 -18.77 -3.84
C VAL A 63 -2.33 -19.08 -5.18
N SER A 64 -3.27 -18.23 -5.62
CA SER A 64 -4.07 -18.45 -6.83
C SER A 64 -3.34 -17.96 -8.07
N ASN A 65 -2.63 -16.85 -7.97
CA ASN A 65 -1.91 -16.24 -9.09
C ASN A 65 -0.38 -16.18 -8.88
N GLY A 66 0.13 -16.62 -7.72
CA GLY A 66 1.56 -16.61 -7.37
C GLY A 66 2.14 -15.23 -7.06
N SER A 67 1.32 -14.18 -7.07
CA SER A 67 1.74 -12.79 -6.83
C SER A 67 1.92 -12.53 -5.34
N TRP A 68 2.76 -11.57 -5.01
CA TRP A 68 2.95 -11.05 -3.67
C TRP A 68 2.06 -9.84 -3.46
N CYS A 69 1.43 -9.72 -2.30
CA CYS A 69 0.59 -8.61 -1.93
C CYS A 69 0.97 -8.11 -0.54
N ALA A 70 1.18 -6.79 -0.42
CA ALA A 70 1.39 -6.08 0.83
C ALA A 70 0.23 -5.10 1.05
N CYS A 71 -0.10 -4.84 2.30
CA CYS A 71 -1.16 -3.90 2.65
C CYS A 71 -0.55 -2.79 3.50
N VAL A 72 -0.66 -1.54 3.05
CA VAL A 72 -0.28 -0.36 3.81
C VAL A 72 -1.55 0.28 4.33
N ARG A 73 -1.69 0.42 5.64
CA ARG A 73 -2.88 1.02 6.24
C ARG A 73 -2.48 2.17 7.15
N THR A 74 -3.24 3.24 7.09
CA THR A 74 -3.13 4.31 8.06
C THR A 74 -3.96 4.01 9.30
N ARG A 75 -3.50 4.52 10.44
CA ARG A 75 -4.22 4.44 11.71
C ARG A 75 -5.41 5.38 11.65
N ARG A 76 -6.53 4.96 12.27
CA ARG A 76 -7.68 5.82 12.49
C ARG A 76 -7.24 7.06 13.26
N THR A 77 -7.40 8.24 12.67
CA THR A 77 -7.42 9.50 13.41
C THR A 77 -8.79 9.59 14.08
N SER A 78 -8.89 9.08 15.32
CA SER A 78 -10.05 9.29 16.20
C SER A 78 -10.16 10.74 16.66
#